data_AF-A0A0H4A038-F1
#
_entry.id   AF-A0A0H4A038-F1
#
_cell.length_a   1.000
_cell.length_b   1.000
_cell.length_c   1.000
_cell.angle_alpha   90.00
_cell.angle_beta   90.00
_cell.angle_gamma   90.00
#
_symmetry.space_group_name_H-M   'P 1'
#
loop_
_entity.id
_entity.type
_entity.pdbx_description
1 polymer ?
#
loop_
_entity_poly.entity_id
_entity_poly.type
_entity_poly.pdbx_seq_one_letter_code
_entity_poly.pdbx_strand_id
1 'polypeptide(L)'
;MEKQHWRRRSLFPNNIVTQRKVTVLQRGARYEGFSQVSQEPSVVNVNYRQLLSEGVLSCDQLSLLQRLLDRNVVDCLCASQLIKTYQKFGTSLDRIAMRLFLEVGGQLSEDRVLSSFEQRLDYINHRLGYCFNLASPKTLILSMYLTLEKWGKQQTDQTVLQDSLQLERLINQLRIQKEFWLRLSGKESSVFFAEQQLELIKGQHKELCEQLSVLNDQKKQAIEYHREFFEEWKLTLEKLKGLSEYSRTSDEFFSEWEIWCGEARTKAPELIDVWDACDLVYSDLNAVAKIWQWFQDMQTVCSMDHYYVDSQNNQCGQAYNRLRQI
;
A
#
# COMPACT_ATOMS: atom_id res chain seq x y z
N MET A 1 -49.83 -43.06 -37.62
CA MET A 1 -48.46 -43.34 -38.10
C MET A 1 -47.82 -41.99 -38.40
N GLU A 2 -46.60 -41.63 -38.03
CA GLU A 2 -45.52 -42.23 -37.24
C GLU A 2 -44.61 -41.04 -36.84
N LYS A 3 -43.86 -41.23 -35.75
CA LYS A 3 -42.95 -40.26 -35.10
C LYS A 3 -41.73 -39.93 -35.99
N GLN A 4 -40.90 -39.01 -35.47
CA GLN A 4 -39.41 -38.93 -35.54
C GLN A 4 -38.94 -37.51 -35.91
N HIS A 5 -37.94 -36.86 -35.30
CA HIS A 5 -37.04 -37.18 -34.19
C HIS A 5 -36.39 -35.88 -33.70
N TRP A 6 -36.14 -35.82 -32.39
CA TRP A 6 -35.33 -34.79 -31.74
C TRP A 6 -33.86 -34.92 -32.19
N ARG A 7 -33.30 -33.87 -32.80
CA ARG A 7 -31.85 -33.75 -33.00
C ARG A 7 -31.22 -32.88 -31.91
N ARG A 8 -30.39 -33.55 -31.10
CA ARG A 8 -29.42 -33.00 -30.16
C ARG A 8 -28.60 -31.87 -30.81
N ARG A 9 -28.48 -30.73 -30.12
CA ARG A 9 -27.33 -29.83 -30.24
C ARG A 9 -26.75 -29.60 -28.84
N SER A 10 -26.00 -30.59 -28.37
CA SER A 10 -24.99 -30.42 -27.33
C SER A 10 -23.66 -30.17 -28.02
N LEU A 11 -23.21 -28.92 -28.10
CA LEU A 11 -21.80 -28.57 -28.33
C LEU A 11 -21.55 -27.21 -27.67
N PHE A 12 -21.37 -27.22 -26.34
CA PHE A 12 -20.54 -26.21 -25.69
C PHE A 12 -19.09 -26.67 -25.84
N PRO A 13 -18.19 -25.90 -26.49
CA PRO A 13 -16.78 -26.02 -26.26
C PRO A 13 -16.37 -25.23 -25.00
N ASN A 14 -15.34 -25.74 -24.36
CA ASN A 14 -14.72 -25.30 -23.11
C ASN A 14 -14.44 -23.78 -22.99
N ASN A 15 -14.57 -23.32 -21.73
CA ASN A 15 -13.72 -22.36 -21.04
C ASN A 15 -13.30 -21.07 -21.74
N ILE A 16 -14.09 -20.00 -21.57
CA ILE A 16 -13.61 -18.67 -21.17
C ILE A 16 -14.72 -18.02 -20.33
N VAL A 17 -14.54 -17.93 -19.01
CA VAL A 17 -15.42 -17.11 -18.15
C VAL A 17 -15.09 -15.65 -18.42
N THR A 18 -15.69 -15.09 -19.47
CA THR A 18 -15.80 -13.64 -19.60
C THR A 18 -16.87 -13.19 -18.61
N GLN A 19 -16.44 -12.42 -17.61
CA GLN A 19 -17.33 -11.75 -16.67
C GLN A 19 -18.43 -11.02 -17.45
N ARG A 20 -19.65 -11.54 -17.42
CA ARG A 20 -20.80 -10.81 -17.96
C ARG A 20 -21.07 -9.62 -17.05
N LYS A 21 -20.82 -8.41 -17.55
CA LYS A 21 -21.36 -7.16 -17.02
C LYS A 21 -22.88 -7.35 -16.84
N VAL A 22 -23.34 -7.36 -15.60
CA VAL A 22 -24.75 -7.34 -15.27
C VAL A 22 -25.26 -5.93 -15.56
N THR A 23 -25.88 -5.73 -16.72
CA THR A 23 -26.70 -4.54 -16.99
C THR A 23 -27.98 -4.65 -16.19
N VAL A 24 -28.10 -3.86 -15.13
CA VAL A 24 -29.37 -3.60 -14.44
C VAL A 24 -30.26 -2.83 -15.41
N LEU A 25 -31.37 -3.43 -15.84
CA LEU A 25 -32.42 -2.74 -16.59
C LEU A 25 -33.11 -1.75 -15.65
N GLN A 26 -32.75 -0.47 -15.74
CA GLN A 26 -33.55 0.62 -15.17
C GLN A 26 -34.87 0.71 -15.92
N ARG A 27 -35.97 0.53 -15.19
CA ARG A 27 -37.32 0.86 -15.65
C ARG A 27 -37.43 2.39 -15.85
N GLY A 28 -37.90 2.80 -17.01
CA GLY A 28 -38.57 4.09 -17.23
C GLY A 28 -37.76 5.09 -18.05
N ALA A 29 -38.00 5.09 -19.36
CA ALA A 29 -37.59 6.19 -20.24
C ALA A 29 -38.38 7.47 -19.90
N ARG A 30 -37.65 8.52 -19.52
CA ARG A 30 -38.00 9.92 -19.84
C ARG A 30 -36.72 10.59 -20.30
N TYR A 31 -36.62 10.86 -21.60
CA TYR A 31 -35.70 11.87 -22.13
C TYR A 31 -36.28 13.23 -21.75
N GLU A 32 -35.53 14.02 -20.99
CA GLU A 32 -35.37 15.47 -21.16
C GLU A 32 -34.50 16.05 -20.04
N GLY A 33 -33.50 16.85 -20.43
CA GLY A 33 -32.71 17.70 -19.56
C GLY A 33 -31.29 17.20 -19.27
N PHE A 34 -30.29 17.83 -19.88
CA PHE A 34 -28.89 17.76 -19.49
C PHE A 34 -28.75 18.07 -17.99
N SER A 35 -28.68 17.05 -17.15
CA SER A 35 -28.31 17.17 -15.75
C SER A 35 -26.79 17.16 -15.66
N GLN A 36 -26.27 18.27 -15.15
CA GLN A 36 -24.88 18.45 -14.72
C GLN A 36 -24.38 17.18 -14.04
N VAL A 37 -23.21 16.71 -14.49
CA VAL A 37 -22.41 15.70 -13.80
C VAL A 37 -22.31 16.13 -12.34
N SER A 38 -23.06 15.46 -11.47
CA SER A 38 -22.87 15.55 -10.04
C SER A 38 -21.49 14.97 -9.75
N GLN A 39 -20.49 15.84 -9.71
CA GLN A 39 -19.21 15.55 -9.08
C GLN A 39 -19.54 15.27 -7.62
N GLU A 40 -19.69 14.00 -7.27
CA GLU A 40 -19.56 13.60 -5.88
C GLU A 40 -18.18 14.09 -5.41
N PRO A 41 -18.10 14.92 -4.36
CA PRO A 41 -16.80 15.28 -3.82
C PRO A 41 -16.18 13.99 -3.30
N SER A 42 -15.06 13.58 -3.87
CA SER A 42 -14.24 12.48 -3.35
C SER A 42 -13.67 12.94 -2.01
N VAL A 43 -14.46 12.84 -0.94
CA VAL A 43 -14.01 13.15 0.42
C VAL A 43 -13.10 12.02 0.86
N VAL A 44 -11.80 12.18 0.62
CA VAL A 44 -10.78 11.32 1.19
C VAL A 44 -10.49 11.84 2.59
N ASN A 45 -10.76 11.02 3.61
CA ASN A 45 -10.47 11.39 5.00
C ASN A 45 -8.96 11.32 5.25
N VAL A 46 -8.26 12.42 4.99
CA VAL A 46 -6.89 12.60 5.46
C VAL A 46 -6.93 12.94 6.95
N ASN A 47 -6.23 12.15 7.76
CA ASN A 47 -6.24 12.33 9.21
C ASN A 47 -5.26 13.44 9.64
N TYR A 48 -5.66 14.70 9.44
CA TYR A 48 -4.87 15.86 9.88
C TYR A 48 -4.49 15.81 11.36
N ARG A 49 -5.38 15.27 12.20
CA ARG A 49 -5.12 15.17 13.65
C ARG A 49 -3.93 14.27 13.94
N GLN A 50 -3.79 13.18 13.20
CA GLN A 50 -2.66 12.28 13.32
C GLN A 50 -1.35 12.96 12.88
N LEU A 51 -1.36 13.66 11.74
CA LEU A 51 -0.18 14.39 11.25
C LEU A 51 0.27 15.50 12.20
N LEU A 52 -0.68 16.16 12.88
CA LEU A 52 -0.40 17.15 13.92
C LEU A 52 0.12 16.48 15.20
N SER A 53 -0.48 15.36 15.64
CA SER A 53 -0.04 14.66 16.85
C SER A 53 1.33 14.01 16.72
N GLU A 54 1.66 13.52 15.52
CA GLU A 54 2.98 12.97 15.19
C GLU A 54 4.03 14.06 14.96
N GLY A 55 3.65 15.34 14.97
CA GLY A 55 4.56 16.48 14.79
C GLY A 55 5.11 16.62 13.38
N VAL A 56 4.57 15.91 12.38
CA VAL A 56 4.99 16.02 10.98
C VAL A 56 4.57 17.36 10.39
N LEU A 57 3.37 17.81 10.74
CA LEU A 57 2.85 19.14 10.42
C LEU A 57 2.62 19.92 11.71
N SER A 58 2.99 21.20 11.70
CA SER A 58 2.54 22.15 12.73
C SER A 58 1.19 22.77 12.37
N CYS A 59 0.47 23.27 13.39
CA CYS A 59 -0.79 24.01 13.18
C CYS A 59 -0.60 25.20 12.24
N ASP A 60 0.54 25.89 12.32
CA ASP A 60 0.85 27.04 11.48
C ASP A 60 1.08 26.64 10.02
N GLN A 61 1.83 25.54 9.79
CA GLN A 61 2.05 25.00 8.45
C GLN A 61 0.75 24.53 7.80
N LEU A 62 -0.10 23.83 8.56
CA LEU A 62 -1.40 23.39 8.05
C LEU A 62 -2.31 24.58 7.73
N SER A 63 -2.37 25.57 8.63
CA SER A 63 -3.17 26.79 8.42
C SER A 63 -2.70 27.58 7.20
N LEU A 64 -1.38 27.65 6.98
CA LEU A 64 -0.80 28.28 5.80
C LEU A 64 -1.23 27.57 4.50
N LEU A 65 -1.14 26.24 4.47
CA LEU A 65 -1.55 25.45 3.30
C LEU A 65 -3.04 25.61 3.02
N GLN A 66 -3.89 25.51 4.05
CA GLN A 66 -5.35 25.65 3.93
C GLN A 66 -5.79 27.06 3.52
N ARG A 67 -4.99 28.08 3.81
CA ARG A 67 -5.28 29.47 3.40
C ARG A 67 -4.88 29.76 1.96
N LEU A 68 -3.86 29.09 1.45
CA LEU A 68 -3.26 29.39 0.14
C LEU A 68 -3.67 28.42 -0.96
N LEU A 69 -4.14 27.22 -0.61
CA LEU A 69 -4.45 26.15 -1.55
C LEU A 69 -5.89 25.65 -1.34
N ASP A 70 -6.48 25.14 -2.41
CA ASP A 70 -7.79 24.49 -2.34
C ASP A 70 -7.73 23.25 -1.42
N ARG A 71 -8.82 23.01 -0.68
CA ARG A 71 -8.93 21.88 0.24
C ARG A 71 -8.52 20.56 -0.40
N ASN A 72 -9.08 20.23 -1.57
CA ASN A 72 -8.77 18.98 -2.27
C ASN A 72 -7.27 18.83 -2.60
N VAL A 73 -6.56 19.94 -2.84
CA VAL A 73 -5.12 19.92 -3.09
C VAL A 73 -4.35 19.69 -1.79
N VAL A 74 -4.78 20.32 -0.68
CA VAL A 74 -4.21 20.08 0.65
C VAL A 74 -4.40 18.61 1.07
N ASP A 75 -5.59 18.05 0.86
CA ASP A 75 -5.87 16.62 1.08
C ASP A 75 -4.88 15.75 0.27
N CYS A 76 -4.68 16.02 -1.03
CA CYS A 76 -3.73 15.25 -1.85
C CYS A 76 -2.28 15.40 -1.39
N LEU A 77 -1.83 16.62 -1.02
CA LEU A 77 -0.47 16.86 -0.51
C LEU A 77 -0.23 16.11 0.80
N CYS A 78 -1.18 16.17 1.73
CA CYS A 78 -1.09 15.48 3.01
C CYS A 78 -1.20 13.94 2.88
N ALA A 79 -1.77 13.43 1.78
CA ALA A 79 -1.82 12.00 1.47
C ALA A 79 -0.60 11.50 0.64
N SER A 80 0.28 12.41 0.20
CA SER A 80 1.42 12.10 -0.66
C SER A 80 2.42 11.12 -0.02
N GLN A 81 3.18 10.44 -0.88
CA GLN A 81 4.24 9.53 -0.43
C GLN A 81 5.31 10.27 0.36
N LEU A 82 5.59 11.54 0.01
CA LEU A 82 6.55 12.36 0.73
C LEU A 82 6.16 12.53 2.21
N ILE A 83 4.88 12.80 2.51
CA ILE A 83 4.42 12.93 3.90
C ILE A 83 4.60 11.62 4.66
N LYS A 84 4.26 10.49 4.02
CA LYS A 84 4.49 9.17 4.62
C LYS A 84 5.96 8.94 4.94
N THR A 85 6.88 9.46 4.12
CA THR A 85 8.33 9.45 4.41
C THR A 85 8.63 10.30 5.65
N TYR A 86 8.18 11.56 5.73
CA TYR A 86 8.38 12.38 6.94
C TYR A 86 7.81 11.74 8.21
N GLN A 87 6.64 11.10 8.13
CA GLN A 87 6.04 10.32 9.22
C GLN A 87 6.94 9.16 9.64
N LYS A 88 7.46 8.37 8.69
CA LYS A 88 8.36 7.25 8.97
C LYS A 88 9.64 7.68 9.69
N PHE A 89 10.20 8.84 9.32
CA PHE A 89 11.42 9.37 9.96
C PHE A 89 11.15 10.14 11.25
N GLY A 90 9.88 10.37 11.62
CA GLY A 90 9.50 11.19 12.77
C GLY A 90 10.05 12.61 12.67
N THR A 91 9.99 13.19 11.47
CA THR A 91 10.54 14.53 11.20
C THR A 91 9.43 15.47 10.77
N SER A 92 9.49 16.71 11.25
CA SER A 92 8.60 17.78 10.81
C SER A 92 8.94 18.24 9.40
N LEU A 93 7.94 18.70 8.64
CA LEU A 93 8.18 19.30 7.34
C LEU A 93 9.12 20.50 7.46
N ASP A 94 10.24 20.42 6.76
CA ASP A 94 11.19 21.51 6.67
C ASP A 94 10.67 22.64 5.75
N ARG A 95 11.40 23.76 5.74
CA ARG A 95 11.07 24.92 4.91
C ARG A 95 11.08 24.60 3.41
N ILE A 96 11.92 23.66 2.98
CA ILE A 96 12.06 23.29 1.56
C ILE A 96 10.82 22.51 1.13
N ALA A 97 10.39 21.52 1.91
CA ALA A 97 9.16 20.76 1.70
C ALA A 97 7.94 21.68 1.66
N MET A 98 7.82 22.62 2.61
CA MET A 98 6.73 23.60 2.61
C MET A 98 6.72 24.47 1.36
N ARG A 99 7.90 24.93 0.89
CA ARG A 99 8.01 25.69 -0.36
C ARG A 99 7.57 24.86 -1.56
N LEU A 100 8.01 23.60 -1.65
CA LEU A 100 7.64 22.70 -2.73
C LEU A 100 6.14 22.37 -2.73
N PHE A 101 5.53 22.23 -1.55
CA PHE A 101 4.10 22.01 -1.40
C PHE A 101 3.28 23.19 -1.91
N LEU A 102 3.68 24.42 -1.58
CA LEU A 102 3.02 25.61 -2.09
C LEU A 102 3.19 25.75 -3.61
N GLU A 103 4.36 25.42 -4.15
CA GLU A 103 4.62 25.47 -5.58
C GLU A 103 3.80 24.44 -6.37
N VAL A 104 3.88 23.16 -5.99
CA VAL A 104 3.15 22.07 -6.66
C VAL A 104 1.65 22.22 -6.42
N GLY A 105 1.25 22.62 -5.21
CA GLY A 105 -0.14 22.89 -4.87
C GLY A 105 -0.74 24.06 -5.67
N GLY A 106 0.03 25.12 -5.89
CA GLY A 106 -0.37 26.25 -6.74
C GLY A 106 -0.63 25.80 -8.17
N GLN A 107 0.29 25.02 -8.75
CA GLN A 107 0.12 24.44 -10.09
C GLN A 107 -1.16 23.58 -10.19
N LEU A 108 -1.43 22.75 -9.18
CA LEU A 108 -2.62 21.91 -9.14
C LEU A 108 -3.94 22.68 -8.97
N SER A 109 -3.89 23.86 -8.37
CA SER A 109 -5.06 24.73 -8.20
C SER A 109 -5.38 25.47 -9.50
N GLU A 110 -4.36 25.78 -10.31
CA GLU A 110 -4.51 26.41 -11.63
C GLU A 110 -4.91 25.38 -12.72
N ASP A 111 -4.41 24.16 -12.62
CA ASP A 111 -4.55 23.13 -13.66
C ASP A 111 -5.88 22.37 -13.56
N ARG A 112 -6.90 22.86 -14.28
CA ARG A 112 -8.26 22.29 -14.30
C ARG A 112 -8.34 20.90 -14.95
N VAL A 113 -7.25 20.38 -15.50
CA VAL A 113 -7.21 19.12 -16.25
C VAL A 113 -7.27 17.90 -15.32
N LEU A 114 -6.74 17.99 -14.10
CA LEU A 114 -6.74 16.88 -13.14
C LEU A 114 -8.01 16.90 -12.30
N SER A 115 -8.98 16.08 -12.69
CA SER A 115 -10.32 16.07 -12.07
C SER A 115 -10.45 15.15 -10.85
N SER A 116 -9.66 14.07 -10.76
CA SER A 116 -9.79 13.11 -9.65
C SER A 116 -8.69 13.26 -8.59
N PHE A 117 -9.00 12.85 -7.36
CA PHE A 117 -8.03 12.79 -6.26
C PHE A 117 -6.82 11.92 -6.61
N GLU A 118 -7.05 10.74 -7.22
CA GLU A 118 -5.99 9.79 -7.60
C GLU A 118 -5.04 10.41 -8.62
N GLN A 119 -5.56 11.08 -9.66
CA GLN A 119 -4.74 11.75 -10.66
C GLN A 119 -3.87 12.87 -10.07
N ARG A 120 -4.41 13.63 -9.12
CA ARG A 120 -3.66 14.69 -8.42
C ARG A 120 -2.60 14.11 -7.50
N LEU A 121 -2.94 13.06 -6.76
CA LEU A 121 -2.01 12.35 -5.88
C LEU A 121 -0.86 11.73 -6.68
N ASP A 122 -1.17 11.08 -7.80
CA ASP A 122 -0.17 10.54 -8.73
C ASP A 122 0.71 11.65 -9.26
N TYR A 123 0.15 12.77 -9.71
CA TYR A 123 0.94 13.92 -10.16
C TYR A 123 1.92 14.42 -9.10
N ILE A 124 1.48 14.53 -7.83
CA ILE A 124 2.35 14.92 -6.71
C ILE A 124 3.47 13.90 -6.51
N ASN A 125 3.11 12.61 -6.45
CA ASN A 125 4.06 11.53 -6.23
C ASN A 125 5.06 11.38 -7.40
N HIS A 126 4.69 11.84 -8.60
CA HIS A 126 5.58 11.88 -9.77
C HIS A 126 6.43 13.17 -9.86
N ARG A 127 6.30 14.10 -8.92
CA ARG A 127 7.12 15.34 -8.91
C ARG A 127 7.96 15.46 -7.66
N LEU A 128 7.37 15.14 -6.52
CA LEU A 128 8.00 15.26 -5.22
C LEU A 128 8.54 13.92 -4.77
N GLY A 129 9.79 13.95 -4.32
CA GLY A 129 10.44 12.82 -3.65
C GLY A 129 11.25 13.31 -2.46
N TYR A 130 11.87 12.36 -1.78
CA TYR A 130 12.77 12.63 -0.66
C TYR A 130 14.20 12.24 -1.05
N CYS A 131 15.15 13.13 -0.77
CA CYS A 131 16.58 12.86 -0.88
C CYS A 131 17.10 12.43 0.48
N PHE A 132 17.45 11.15 0.62
CA PHE A 132 17.92 10.52 1.86
C PHE A 132 19.42 10.77 2.04
N ASN A 133 19.84 11.31 3.18
CA ASN A 133 21.25 11.36 3.54
C ASN A 133 21.65 10.04 4.20
N LEU A 134 22.25 9.11 3.46
CA LEU A 134 22.66 7.81 4.00
C LEU A 134 23.94 7.88 4.85
N ALA A 135 24.63 9.03 4.90
CA ALA A 135 25.70 9.25 5.86
C ALA A 135 25.19 9.49 7.29
N SER A 136 23.91 9.88 7.44
CA SER A 136 23.30 10.04 8.76
C SER A 136 22.91 8.67 9.32
N PRO A 137 23.41 8.27 10.51
CA PRO A 137 23.07 6.98 11.10
C PRO A 137 21.58 6.78 11.23
N LYS A 138 20.86 7.80 11.72
CA LYS A 138 19.40 7.79 11.85
C LYS A 138 18.70 7.45 10.52
N THR A 139 19.13 8.04 9.40
CA THR A 139 18.49 7.77 8.11
C THR A 139 18.71 6.34 7.67
N LEU A 140 19.97 5.89 7.69
CA LEU A 140 20.35 4.54 7.28
C LEU A 140 19.58 3.50 8.11
N ILE A 141 19.60 3.65 9.43
CA ILE A 141 19.01 2.71 10.38
C ILE A 141 17.50 2.62 10.24
N LEU A 142 16.80 3.76 10.16
CA LEU A 142 15.35 3.73 9.98
C LEU A 142 14.96 3.14 8.62
N SER A 143 15.75 3.39 7.58
CA SER A 143 15.53 2.80 6.25
C SER A 143 15.78 1.29 6.25
N MET A 144 16.85 0.84 6.90
CA MET A 144 17.17 -0.58 7.14
C MET A 144 16.06 -1.26 7.94
N TYR A 145 15.61 -0.66 9.03
CA TYR A 145 14.55 -1.19 9.90
C TYR A 145 13.26 -1.42 9.11
N LEU A 146 12.81 -0.41 8.36
CA LEU A 146 11.60 -0.52 7.53
C LEU A 146 11.74 -1.58 6.43
N THR A 147 12.95 -1.71 5.88
CA THR A 147 13.24 -2.68 4.83
C THR A 147 13.27 -4.09 5.39
N LEU A 148 13.85 -4.30 6.58
CA LEU A 148 13.82 -5.58 7.27
C LEU A 148 12.41 -5.99 7.70
N GLU A 149 11.60 -5.06 8.22
CA GLU A 149 10.20 -5.35 8.52
C GLU A 149 9.43 -5.77 7.26
N LYS A 150 9.70 -5.11 6.12
CA LYS A 150 9.02 -5.44 4.87
C LYS A 150 9.50 -6.78 4.30
N TRP A 151 10.80 -7.03 4.35
CA TRP A 151 11.40 -8.31 3.99
C TRP A 151 10.83 -9.45 4.85
N GLY A 152 10.76 -9.28 6.18
CA GLY A 152 10.15 -10.26 7.08
C GLY A 152 8.67 -10.53 6.77
N LYS A 153 7.91 -9.50 6.39
CA LYS A 153 6.52 -9.67 5.92
C LYS A 153 6.42 -10.42 4.59
N GLN A 154 7.42 -10.31 3.71
CA GLN A 154 7.45 -11.06 2.45
C GLN A 154 7.84 -12.52 2.64
N GLN A 155 8.58 -12.86 3.70
CA GLN A 155 8.85 -14.27 4.06
C GLN A 155 7.60 -15.04 4.48
N THR A 156 6.52 -14.33 4.78
CA THR A 156 5.25 -14.94 5.17
C THR A 156 4.35 -15.09 3.98
N ASP A 157 3.59 -16.19 3.93
CA ASP A 157 2.80 -16.54 2.76
C ASP A 157 1.59 -15.59 2.60
N GLN A 158 1.85 -14.42 2.00
CA GLN A 158 0.84 -13.39 1.73
C GLN A 158 -0.23 -13.90 0.77
N THR A 159 0.06 -14.96 0.00
CA THR A 159 -0.90 -15.56 -0.93
C THR A 159 -2.04 -16.24 -0.16
N VAL A 160 -1.73 -17.03 0.87
CA VAL A 160 -2.71 -17.70 1.74
C VAL A 160 -3.63 -16.68 2.45
N LEU A 161 -3.07 -15.54 2.87
CA LEU A 161 -3.83 -14.46 3.48
C LEU A 161 -4.78 -13.78 2.49
N GLN A 162 -4.33 -13.53 1.26
CA GLN A 162 -5.16 -12.92 0.22
C GLN A 162 -6.25 -13.88 -0.25
N ASP A 163 -5.94 -15.16 -0.44
CA ASP A 163 -6.89 -16.18 -0.89
C ASP A 163 -8.00 -16.42 0.14
N SER A 164 -7.66 -16.44 1.44
CA SER A 164 -8.63 -16.47 2.53
C SER A 164 -9.60 -15.29 2.47
N LEU A 165 -9.10 -14.07 2.28
CA LEU A 165 -9.94 -12.86 2.16
C LEU A 165 -10.82 -12.87 0.90
N GLN A 166 -10.33 -13.41 -0.22
CA GLN A 166 -11.11 -13.55 -1.44
C GLN A 166 -12.25 -14.56 -1.26
N LEU A 167 -11.99 -15.71 -0.63
CA LEU A 167 -13.00 -16.71 -0.32
C LEU A 167 -14.08 -16.19 0.65
N GLU A 168 -13.70 -15.43 1.68
CA GLU A 168 -14.65 -14.75 2.58
C GLU A 168 -15.56 -13.77 1.81
N ARG A 169 -15.01 -13.02 0.84
CA ARG A 169 -15.80 -12.12 -0.02
C ARG A 169 -16.78 -12.91 -0.90
N LEU A 170 -16.34 -14.02 -1.50
CA LEU A 170 -17.19 -14.87 -2.34
C LEU A 170 -18.35 -15.50 -1.54
N ILE A 171 -18.08 -16.00 -0.32
CA ILE A 171 -19.13 -16.53 0.57
C ILE A 171 -20.14 -15.44 0.93
N ASN A 172 -19.68 -14.23 1.24
CA ASN A 172 -20.58 -13.11 1.51
C ASN A 172 -21.45 -12.75 0.29
N GLN A 173 -20.88 -12.79 -0.93
CA GLN A 173 -21.64 -12.57 -2.16
C GLN A 173 -22.70 -13.67 -2.37
N LEU A 174 -22.35 -14.94 -2.16
CA LEU A 174 -23.31 -16.05 -2.24
C LEU A 174 -24.43 -15.92 -1.19
N ARG A 175 -24.11 -15.45 0.02
CA ARG A 175 -25.12 -15.18 1.07
C ARG A 175 -26.12 -14.12 0.60
N ILE A 176 -25.64 -13.02 0.03
CA ILE A 176 -26.49 -11.97 -0.52
C ILE A 176 -27.37 -12.50 -1.67
N GLN A 177 -26.80 -13.31 -2.56
CA GLN A 177 -27.55 -13.96 -3.65
C GLN A 177 -28.62 -14.91 -3.11
N LYS A 178 -28.31 -15.71 -2.08
CA LYS A 178 -29.26 -16.61 -1.42
C LYS A 178 -30.45 -15.84 -0.86
N GLU A 179 -30.20 -14.74 -0.15
CA GLU A 179 -31.27 -13.88 0.38
C GLU A 179 -32.14 -13.28 -0.73
N PHE A 180 -31.54 -12.86 -1.83
CA PHE A 180 -32.26 -12.36 -3.00
C PHE A 180 -33.19 -13.42 -3.60
N TRP A 181 -32.70 -14.64 -3.84
CA TRP A 181 -33.50 -15.72 -4.42
C TRP A 181 -34.59 -16.24 -3.47
N LEU A 182 -34.33 -16.25 -2.15
CA LEU A 182 -35.37 -16.55 -1.14
C LEU A 182 -36.52 -15.53 -1.16
N ARG A 183 -36.25 -14.27 -1.47
CA ARG A 183 -37.32 -13.26 -1.61
C ARG A 183 -38.12 -13.45 -2.91
N LEU A 184 -37.52 -14.03 -3.95
CA LEU A 184 -38.18 -14.30 -5.23
C LEU A 184 -38.93 -15.63 -5.26
N SER A 185 -38.57 -16.60 -4.41
CA SER A 185 -39.28 -17.87 -4.29
C SER A 185 -40.69 -17.72 -3.70
N GLY A 186 -41.01 -16.58 -3.09
CA GLY A 186 -42.37 -16.24 -2.64
C GLY A 186 -43.33 -15.76 -3.76
N LYS A 187 -42.87 -15.66 -5.02
CA LYS A 187 -43.69 -15.26 -6.17
C LYS A 187 -43.97 -16.45 -7.07
N GLU A 188 -45.26 -16.76 -7.31
CA GLU A 188 -45.72 -17.92 -8.10
C GLU A 188 -45.08 -18.04 -9.49
N SER A 189 -44.78 -16.91 -10.14
CA SER A 189 -44.19 -16.89 -11.50
C SER A 189 -42.70 -17.29 -11.56
N SER A 190 -42.00 -17.38 -10.42
CA SER A 190 -40.54 -17.58 -10.38
C SER A 190 -40.07 -18.70 -9.44
N VAL A 191 -40.98 -19.42 -8.77
CA VAL A 191 -40.66 -20.43 -7.74
C VAL A 191 -39.69 -21.49 -8.25
N PHE A 192 -40.01 -22.14 -9.37
CA PHE A 192 -39.20 -23.22 -9.93
C PHE A 192 -37.76 -22.76 -10.27
N PHE A 193 -37.61 -21.55 -10.81
CA PHE A 193 -36.30 -20.99 -11.14
C PHE A 193 -35.52 -20.56 -9.89
N ALA A 194 -36.21 -19.98 -8.91
CA ALA A 194 -35.61 -19.59 -7.64
C ALA A 194 -35.11 -20.81 -6.85
N GLU A 195 -35.86 -21.92 -6.84
CA GLU A 195 -35.45 -23.17 -6.19
C GLU A 195 -34.18 -23.78 -6.82
N GLN A 196 -34.09 -23.81 -8.16
CA GLN A 196 -32.88 -24.27 -8.84
C GLN A 196 -31.65 -23.42 -8.51
N GLN A 197 -31.79 -22.09 -8.47
CA GLN A 197 -30.70 -21.19 -8.09
C GLN A 197 -30.31 -21.35 -6.63
N LEU A 198 -31.27 -21.58 -5.73
CA LEU A 198 -31.01 -21.81 -4.31
C LEU A 198 -30.24 -23.12 -4.06
N GLU A 199 -30.55 -24.20 -4.77
CA GLU A 199 -29.78 -25.45 -4.68
C GLU A 199 -28.35 -25.28 -5.21
N LEU A 200 -28.17 -24.58 -6.32
CA LEU A 200 -26.84 -24.28 -6.87
C LEU A 200 -26.00 -23.44 -5.89
N ILE A 201 -26.60 -22.41 -5.28
CA ILE A 201 -25.95 -21.57 -4.27
C ILE A 201 -25.59 -22.39 -3.02
N LYS A 202 -26.43 -23.33 -2.58
CA LYS A 202 -26.10 -24.22 -1.45
C LYS A 202 -24.88 -25.08 -1.76
N GLY A 203 -24.81 -25.67 -2.95
CA GLY A 203 -23.66 -26.45 -3.40
C GLY A 203 -22.36 -25.64 -3.40
N GLN A 204 -22.38 -24.47 -4.03
CA GLN A 204 -21.24 -23.54 -4.07
C GLN A 204 -20.83 -23.05 -2.68
N HIS A 205 -21.80 -22.73 -1.81
CA HIS A 205 -21.51 -22.28 -0.46
C HIS A 205 -20.86 -23.38 0.38
N LYS A 206 -21.26 -24.64 0.21
CA LYS A 206 -20.64 -25.77 0.92
C LYS A 206 -19.19 -25.96 0.49
N GLU A 207 -18.93 -25.97 -0.82
CA GLU A 207 -17.58 -26.10 -1.39
C GLU A 207 -16.66 -24.95 -0.94
N LEU A 208 -17.13 -23.70 -1.02
CA LEU A 208 -16.33 -22.55 -0.57
C LEU A 208 -16.08 -22.56 0.95
N CYS A 209 -17.03 -23.01 1.77
CA CYS A 209 -16.82 -23.16 3.20
C CYS A 209 -15.76 -24.22 3.54
N GLU A 210 -15.75 -25.34 2.80
CA GLU A 210 -14.73 -26.39 2.96
C GLU A 210 -13.35 -25.86 2.55
N GLN A 211 -13.23 -25.18 1.41
CA GLN A 211 -11.98 -24.53 0.99
C GLN A 211 -11.50 -23.47 1.99
N LEU A 212 -12.42 -22.66 2.52
CA LEU A 212 -12.10 -21.65 3.53
C LEU A 212 -11.61 -22.28 4.84
N SER A 213 -12.12 -23.46 5.23
CA SER A 213 -11.65 -24.14 6.43
C SER A 213 -10.18 -24.57 6.30
N VAL A 214 -9.81 -25.15 5.15
CA VAL A 214 -8.43 -25.56 4.86
C VAL A 214 -7.49 -24.34 4.79
N LEU A 215 -7.90 -23.28 4.08
CA LEU A 215 -7.12 -22.04 4.02
C LEU A 215 -7.00 -21.36 5.39
N ASN A 216 -8.00 -21.46 6.26
CA ASN A 216 -7.93 -20.88 7.60
C ASN A 216 -6.90 -21.59 8.48
N ASP A 217 -6.74 -22.90 8.35
CA ASP A 217 -5.73 -23.63 9.09
C ASP A 217 -4.33 -23.33 8.55
N GLN A 218 -4.16 -23.23 7.22
CA GLN A 218 -2.93 -22.74 6.59
C GLN A 218 -2.60 -21.29 7.00
N LYS A 219 -3.62 -20.42 7.06
CA LYS A 219 -3.51 -19.04 7.54
C LYS A 219 -3.06 -18.98 9.00
N LYS A 220 -3.62 -19.81 9.88
CA LYS A 220 -3.17 -19.88 11.28
C LYS A 220 -1.70 -20.29 11.37
N GLN A 221 -1.30 -21.32 10.63
CA GLN A 221 0.10 -21.76 10.58
C GLN A 221 1.02 -20.67 10.04
N ALA A 222 0.63 -19.97 8.98
CA ALA A 222 1.39 -18.84 8.44
C ALA A 222 1.49 -17.68 9.44
N ILE A 223 0.43 -17.38 10.20
CA ILE A 223 0.44 -16.36 11.26
C ILE A 223 1.32 -16.80 12.44
N GLU A 224 1.28 -18.06 12.84
CA GLU A 224 2.13 -18.61 13.90
C GLU A 224 3.61 -18.57 13.49
N TYR A 225 3.94 -19.01 12.28
CA TYR A 225 5.28 -18.89 11.72
C TYR A 225 5.74 -17.43 11.63
N HIS A 226 4.88 -16.53 11.15
CA HIS A 226 5.16 -15.08 11.15
C HIS A 226 5.46 -14.57 12.56
N ARG A 227 4.67 -15.02 13.54
CA ARG A 227 4.83 -14.58 14.93
C ARG A 227 6.15 -15.07 15.49
N GLU A 228 6.47 -16.35 15.33
CA GLU A 228 7.74 -16.94 15.78
C GLU A 228 8.93 -16.23 15.14
N PHE A 229 8.89 -16.04 13.82
CA PHE A 229 9.92 -15.30 13.08
C PHE A 229 10.12 -13.88 13.62
N PHE A 230 9.05 -13.11 13.84
CA PHE A 230 9.18 -11.76 14.37
C PHE A 230 9.56 -11.71 15.86
N GLU A 231 9.18 -12.70 16.67
CA GLU A 231 9.66 -12.81 18.05
C GLU A 231 11.17 -13.08 18.09
N GLU A 232 11.70 -13.90 17.18
CA GLU A 232 13.15 -14.10 17.04
C GLU A 232 13.86 -12.81 16.62
N TRP A 233 13.28 -12.03 15.71
CA TRP A 233 13.85 -10.78 15.23
C TRP A 233 13.65 -9.60 16.19
N LYS A 234 12.71 -9.69 17.13
CA LYS A 234 12.27 -8.58 17.98
C LYS A 234 13.41 -7.85 18.66
N LEU A 235 14.27 -8.58 19.38
CA LEU A 235 15.41 -7.98 20.08
C LEU A 235 16.42 -7.34 19.12
N THR A 236 16.69 -7.98 17.97
CA THR A 236 17.61 -7.45 16.96
C THR A 236 17.04 -6.19 16.29
N LEU A 237 15.73 -6.13 16.05
CA LEU A 237 15.04 -4.94 15.52
C LEU A 237 14.94 -3.82 16.55
N GLU A 238 14.71 -4.14 17.83
CA GLU A 238 14.73 -3.16 18.92
C GLU A 238 16.12 -2.53 19.10
N LYS A 239 17.19 -3.34 19.06
CA LYS A 239 18.58 -2.85 19.04
C LYS A 239 18.84 -1.94 17.85
N LEU A 240 18.45 -2.36 16.64
CA LEU A 240 18.58 -1.52 15.44
C LEU A 240 17.90 -0.17 15.64
N LYS A 241 16.67 -0.17 16.15
CA LYS A 241 15.92 1.06 16.40
C LYS A 241 16.62 1.94 17.45
N GLY A 242 17.23 1.36 18.48
CA GLY A 242 18.06 2.09 19.45
C GLY A 242 19.23 2.83 18.79
N LEU A 243 19.86 2.23 17.78
CA LEU A 243 20.94 2.89 17.04
C LEU A 243 20.47 4.15 16.29
N SER A 244 19.17 4.30 16.01
CA SER A 244 18.64 5.49 15.32
C SER A 244 18.70 6.77 16.16
N GLU A 245 18.98 6.64 17.46
CA GLU A 245 19.18 7.76 18.38
C GLU A 245 20.53 8.46 18.14
N TYR A 246 21.51 7.77 17.52
CA TYR A 246 22.76 8.38 17.11
C TYR A 246 22.53 9.43 16.02
N SER A 247 22.85 10.69 16.36
CA SER A 247 22.77 11.80 15.41
C SER A 247 23.94 11.86 14.43
N ARG A 248 25.08 11.25 14.78
CA ARG A 248 26.34 11.26 14.01
C ARG A 248 27.09 9.94 14.17
N THR A 249 27.94 9.64 13.19
CA THR A 249 28.91 8.54 13.29
C THR A 249 29.93 8.83 14.38
N SER A 250 30.19 7.86 15.24
CA SER A 250 31.17 7.89 16.32
C SER A 250 31.75 6.48 16.50
N ASP A 251 32.86 6.35 17.22
CA ASP A 251 33.48 5.04 17.48
C ASP A 251 32.52 4.11 18.24
N GLU A 252 31.73 4.65 19.17
CA GLU A 252 30.66 3.92 19.88
C GLU A 252 29.61 3.39 18.89
N PHE A 253 29.12 4.27 18.01
CA PHE A 253 28.17 3.88 16.97
C PHE A 253 28.72 2.77 16.06
N PHE A 254 29.97 2.89 15.59
CA PHE A 254 30.57 1.88 14.72
C PHE A 254 30.72 0.53 15.42
N SER A 255 31.12 0.53 16.69
CA SER A 255 31.21 -0.70 17.47
C SER A 255 29.85 -1.37 17.65
N GLU A 256 28.80 -0.63 17.97
CA GLU A 256 27.46 -1.19 18.12
C GLU A 256 26.86 -1.64 16.77
N TRP A 257 27.12 -0.90 15.69
CA TRP A 257 26.71 -1.24 14.33
C TRP A 257 27.33 -2.55 13.86
N GLU A 258 28.63 -2.75 14.09
CA GLU A 258 29.33 -3.99 13.74
C GLU A 258 28.77 -5.19 14.49
N ILE A 259 28.55 -5.05 15.80
CA ILE A 259 27.91 -6.10 16.63
C ILE A 259 26.52 -6.44 16.07
N TRP A 260 25.73 -5.41 15.78
CA TRP A 260 24.38 -5.60 15.24
C TRP A 260 24.40 -6.29 13.86
N CYS A 261 25.28 -5.90 12.95
CA CYS A 261 25.44 -6.53 11.64
C CYS A 261 25.82 -8.01 11.79
N GLY A 262 26.71 -8.34 12.73
CA GLY A 262 27.06 -9.72 13.06
C GLY A 262 25.85 -10.54 13.53
N GLU A 263 25.04 -9.99 14.43
CA GLU A 263 23.79 -10.65 14.88
C GLU A 263 22.80 -10.85 13.73
N ALA A 264 22.55 -9.80 12.93
CA ALA A 264 21.63 -9.83 11.80
C ALA A 264 22.05 -10.87 10.74
N ARG A 265 23.35 -10.97 10.46
CA ARG A 265 23.93 -11.94 9.52
C ARG A 265 23.65 -13.39 9.91
N THR A 266 23.65 -13.69 11.21
CA THR A 266 23.31 -15.05 11.68
C THR A 266 21.83 -15.39 11.53
N LYS A 267 20.95 -14.38 11.58
CA LYS A 267 19.49 -14.56 11.50
C LYS A 267 18.95 -14.59 10.07
N ALA A 268 19.61 -13.92 9.13
CA ALA A 268 19.25 -13.92 7.71
C ALA A 268 20.50 -14.09 6.83
N PRO A 269 21.13 -15.28 6.82
CA PRO A 269 22.32 -15.54 6.01
C PRO A 269 22.09 -15.36 4.50
N GLU A 270 20.85 -15.49 4.03
CA GLU A 270 20.43 -15.25 2.65
C GLU A 270 20.61 -13.79 2.18
N LEU A 271 20.76 -12.83 3.10
CA LEU A 271 21.01 -11.42 2.81
C LEU A 271 22.51 -11.06 2.85
N ILE A 272 23.41 -12.03 2.64
CA ILE A 272 24.87 -11.84 2.76
C ILE A 272 25.39 -10.62 2.00
N ASP A 273 24.93 -10.40 0.76
CA ASP A 273 25.36 -9.27 -0.06
C ASP A 273 24.99 -7.90 0.56
N VAL A 274 23.86 -7.85 1.30
CA VAL A 274 23.42 -6.65 2.03
C VAL A 274 24.28 -6.45 3.27
N TRP A 275 24.61 -7.54 3.98
CA TRP A 275 25.46 -7.47 5.18
C TRP A 275 26.88 -7.07 4.86
N ASP A 276 27.46 -7.59 3.79
CA ASP A 276 28.79 -7.19 3.32
C ASP A 276 28.82 -5.71 2.92
N ALA A 277 27.72 -5.19 2.38
CA ALA A 277 27.56 -3.77 2.11
C ALA A 277 27.40 -2.95 3.41
N CYS A 278 26.74 -3.48 4.44
CA CYS A 278 26.60 -2.80 5.74
C CYS A 278 27.94 -2.59 6.46
N ASP A 279 28.87 -3.53 6.31
CA ASP A 279 30.23 -3.41 6.88
C ASP A 279 31.02 -2.25 6.25
N LEU A 280 30.71 -1.90 5.00
CA LEU A 280 31.44 -0.89 4.21
C LEU A 280 30.64 0.39 3.94
N VAL A 281 29.44 0.53 4.50
CA VAL A 281 28.49 1.61 4.15
C VAL A 281 29.02 3.02 4.42
N TYR A 282 29.95 3.19 5.37
CA TYR A 282 30.55 4.49 5.68
C TYR A 282 31.92 4.73 5.02
N SER A 283 32.44 3.75 4.28
CA SER A 283 33.77 3.81 3.66
C SER A 283 33.75 3.62 2.14
N ASP A 284 32.72 2.98 1.58
CA ASP A 284 32.59 2.69 0.14
C ASP A 284 31.22 3.14 -0.41
N LEU A 285 31.24 4.02 -1.42
CA LEU A 285 30.04 4.48 -2.11
C LEU A 285 29.30 3.34 -2.84
N ASN A 286 30.01 2.30 -3.30
CA ASN A 286 29.37 1.15 -3.93
C ASN A 286 28.56 0.33 -2.92
N ALA A 287 29.02 0.25 -1.68
CA ALA A 287 28.28 -0.40 -0.60
C ALA A 287 26.99 0.37 -0.28
N VAL A 288 27.04 1.70 -0.23
CA VAL A 288 25.86 2.56 -0.11
C VAL A 288 24.88 2.32 -1.27
N ALA A 289 25.38 2.26 -2.51
CA ALA A 289 24.56 2.01 -3.68
C ALA A 289 23.84 0.65 -3.63
N LYS A 290 24.53 -0.40 -3.14
CA LYS A 290 23.93 -1.73 -2.96
C LYS A 290 22.81 -1.73 -1.92
N ILE A 291 23.03 -1.07 -0.78
CA ILE A 291 22.00 -0.92 0.26
C ILE A 291 20.80 -0.15 -0.28
N TRP A 292 21.05 0.93 -1.03
CA TRP A 292 19.99 1.70 -1.67
C TRP A 292 19.20 0.87 -2.67
N GLN A 293 19.87 0.06 -3.50
CA GLN A 293 19.22 -0.84 -4.43
C GLN A 293 18.29 -1.82 -3.69
N TRP A 294 18.75 -2.36 -2.57
CA TRP A 294 17.93 -3.24 -1.75
C TRP A 294 16.66 -2.54 -1.21
N PHE A 295 16.76 -1.26 -0.80
CA PHE A 295 15.58 -0.48 -0.43
C PHE A 295 14.59 -0.31 -1.60
N GLN A 296 15.11 -0.13 -2.82
CA GLN A 296 14.29 -0.01 -4.03
C GLN A 296 13.62 -1.33 -4.40
N ASP A 297 14.35 -2.45 -4.35
CA ASP A 297 13.86 -3.80 -4.66
C ASP A 297 12.76 -4.20 -3.68
N MET A 298 12.96 -3.88 -2.39
CA MET A 298 11.95 -4.05 -1.36
C MET A 298 10.84 -3.00 -1.45
N GLN A 299 10.92 -1.99 -2.32
CA GLN A 299 9.96 -0.90 -2.48
C GLN A 299 9.64 -0.21 -1.13
N THR A 300 10.65 -0.01 -0.28
CA THR A 300 10.52 0.80 0.94
C THR A 300 10.74 2.28 0.69
N VAL A 301 11.48 2.59 -0.37
CA VAL A 301 11.64 3.92 -0.98
C VAL A 301 10.89 3.99 -2.31
N CYS A 302 10.49 5.18 -2.73
CA CYS A 302 9.79 5.43 -3.98
C CYS A 302 10.77 5.47 -5.17
N SER A 303 10.29 5.22 -6.38
CA SER A 303 11.05 5.45 -7.62
C SER A 303 11.47 6.91 -7.80
N MET A 304 10.78 7.82 -7.12
CA MET A 304 11.09 9.24 -7.08
C MET A 304 11.97 9.61 -5.90
N ASP A 305 12.43 8.68 -5.08
CA ASP A 305 13.38 8.98 -4.01
C ASP A 305 14.82 8.83 -4.51
N HIS A 306 15.75 9.58 -3.93
CA HIS A 306 17.18 9.47 -4.20
C HIS A 306 17.96 9.45 -2.90
N TYR A 307 19.22 9.01 -2.94
CA TYR A 307 20.14 9.15 -1.83
C TYR A 307 21.30 10.07 -2.16
N TYR A 308 21.93 10.59 -1.12
CA TYR A 308 23.23 11.22 -1.16
C TYR A 308 24.00 10.86 0.12
N VAL A 309 25.30 11.15 0.13
CA VAL A 309 26.20 10.88 1.25
C VAL A 309 26.86 12.20 1.64
N ASP A 310 26.44 12.77 2.75
CA ASP A 310 27.05 13.98 3.34
C ASP A 310 27.26 13.75 4.83
N SER A 311 28.50 13.44 5.20
CA SER A 311 28.90 13.19 6.59
C SER A 311 29.02 14.47 7.43
N GLN A 312 29.00 15.66 6.81
CA GLN A 312 29.05 16.94 7.52
C GLN A 312 27.66 17.40 7.94
N ASN A 313 26.64 17.03 7.16
CA ASN A 313 25.26 17.31 7.47
C ASN A 313 24.61 16.14 8.24
N ASN A 314 23.98 16.43 9.37
CA ASN A 314 23.32 15.41 10.20
C ASN A 314 21.82 15.32 9.94
N GLN A 315 21.31 16.10 8.98
CA GLN A 315 19.92 16.02 8.56
C GLN A 315 19.65 14.68 7.91
N CYS A 316 18.44 14.14 8.15
CA CYS A 316 18.06 12.86 7.57
C CYS A 316 17.93 12.90 6.04
N GLY A 317 17.72 14.10 5.50
CA GLY A 317 17.41 14.31 4.11
C GLY A 317 16.57 15.56 3.91
N GLN A 318 16.09 15.74 2.70
CA GLN A 318 15.23 16.87 2.34
C GLN A 318 14.28 16.50 1.21
N ALA A 319 13.11 17.14 1.21
CA ALA A 319 12.22 17.08 0.06
C ALA A 319 12.89 17.70 -1.18
N TYR A 320 12.62 17.12 -2.33
CA TYR A 320 13.10 17.66 -3.60
C TYR A 320 12.04 17.52 -4.71
N ASN A 321 12.17 18.34 -5.75
CA ASN A 321 11.33 18.28 -6.93
C ASN A 321 12.18 17.85 -8.13
N ARG A 322 11.82 16.72 -8.73
CA ARG A 322 12.58 16.10 -9.83
C ARG A 322 12.67 16.99 -11.07
N LEU A 323 11.63 17.77 -11.36
CA LEU A 323 11.56 18.61 -12.56
C LEU A 323 12.32 19.94 -12.41
N ARG A 324 12.93 20.19 -11.26
CA ARG A 324 13.81 21.35 -11.01
C ARG A 324 15.30 21.02 -11.05
N GLN A 325 15.70 19.82 -11.46
CA GLN A 325 17.10 19.54 -11.77
C GLN A 325 17.52 20.30 -13.05
N ILE A 326 17.97 21.54 -12.86
CA ILE A 326 18.99 22.23 -13.65
C ILE A 326 20.10 22.63 -12.68
#